data_AF-A0A2R3ZAA1-F1
#
_entry.id   AF-A0A2R3ZAA1-F1
#
_cell.length_a   1.000
_cell.length_b   1.000
_cell.length_c   1.000
_cell.angle_alpha   90.00
_cell.angle_beta   90.00
_cell.angle_gamma   90.00
#
_symmetry.space_group_name_H-M   'P 1'
#
loop_
_entity.id
_entity.type
_entity.pdbx_description
1 polymer ?
#
loop_
_entity_poly.entity_id
_entity_poly.type
_entity_poly.pdbx_seq_one_letter_code
_entity_poly.pdbx_strand_id
1 'polypeptide(L)'
;MRSLLLFFTLFFFSFGFGQSKSYTTLLTEYKTGPNSGEFEWIKRTLKISADTIWITSFGKEEIDVQRWIINAKEEGLIETYHTQLINGEEDTPLPALFRLIKNDAGKVDVISWSIPELPGLISKEIWFYIDYK
;
A
#
# COMPACT_ATOMS: atom_id res chain seq x y z
N MET A 1 -37.35 -31.30 -14.94
CA MET A 1 -36.67 -30.08 -15.49
C MET A 1 -36.70 -28.85 -14.57
N ARG A 2 -37.28 -28.88 -13.35
CA ARG A 2 -37.24 -27.74 -12.41
C ARG A 2 -36.01 -27.71 -11.49
N SER A 3 -35.37 -28.84 -11.20
CA SER A 3 -34.22 -28.88 -10.28
C SER A 3 -32.88 -28.51 -10.92
N LEU A 4 -32.75 -28.58 -12.26
CA LEU A 4 -31.52 -28.22 -12.96
C LEU A 4 -31.25 -26.70 -12.95
N LEU A 5 -32.32 -25.89 -12.92
CA LEU A 5 -32.25 -24.43 -12.86
C LEU A 5 -31.71 -23.92 -11.51
N LEU A 6 -31.98 -24.65 -10.43
CA LEU A 6 -31.52 -24.30 -9.07
C LEU A 6 -30.02 -24.49 -8.88
N PHE A 7 -29.43 -25.49 -9.55
CA PHE A 7 -27.98 -25.70 -9.54
C PHE A 7 -27.24 -24.62 -10.33
N PHE A 8 -27.84 -24.11 -11.41
CA PHE A 8 -27.23 -23.05 -12.22
C PHE A 8 -27.23 -21.69 -11.51
N THR A 9 -28.25 -21.39 -10.69
CA THR A 9 -28.33 -20.12 -9.94
C THR A 9 -27.36 -20.03 -8.75
N LEU A 10 -26.92 -21.16 -8.19
CA LEU A 10 -25.92 -21.18 -7.11
C LEU A 10 -24.49 -20.91 -7.61
N PHE A 11 -24.24 -21.08 -8.91
CA PHE A 11 -22.89 -20.89 -9.48
C PHE A 11 -22.53 -19.41 -9.74
N PHE A 12 -23.52 -18.53 -9.87
CA PHE A 12 -23.31 -17.11 -10.20
C PHE A 12 -23.02 -16.20 -9.00
N PHE A 13 -23.00 -16.71 -7.77
CA PHE A 13 -22.62 -15.92 -6.57
C PHE A 13 -21.13 -15.97 -6.23
N SER A 14 -20.31 -16.54 -7.10
CA SER A 14 -18.84 -16.47 -7.01
C SER A 14 -18.30 -15.18 -7.66
N PHE A 15 -18.99 -14.05 -7.49
CA PHE A 15 -18.37 -12.75 -7.73
C PHE A 15 -17.20 -12.62 -6.77
N GLY A 16 -15.98 -12.74 -7.33
CA GLY A 16 -14.74 -12.53 -6.62
C GLY A 16 -14.66 -11.07 -6.19
N PHE A 17 -15.24 -10.75 -5.04
CA PHE A 17 -15.02 -9.47 -4.39
C PHE A 17 -13.53 -9.38 -4.06
N GLY A 18 -12.81 -8.50 -4.76
CA GLY A 18 -11.43 -8.16 -4.40
C GLY A 18 -11.42 -7.66 -2.95
N GLN A 19 -10.95 -8.50 -2.03
CA GLN A 19 -10.92 -8.16 -0.62
C GLN A 19 -9.88 -7.05 -0.40
N SER A 20 -10.34 -5.89 0.08
CA SER A 20 -9.44 -4.83 0.50
C SER A 20 -8.83 -5.20 1.85
N LYS A 21 -7.51 -5.03 1.98
CA LYS A 21 -6.75 -5.24 3.21
C LYS A 21 -6.47 -3.88 3.84
N SER A 22 -6.72 -3.75 5.13
CA SER A 22 -6.43 -2.53 5.90
C SER A 22 -5.42 -2.83 7.00
N TYR A 23 -4.46 -1.94 7.18
CA TYR A 23 -3.39 -2.04 8.15
C TYR A 23 -3.30 -0.76 8.98
N THR A 24 -3.28 -0.90 10.30
CA THR A 24 -2.90 0.19 11.22
C THR A 24 -1.40 0.10 11.42
N THR A 25 -0.70 1.22 11.29
CA THR A 25 0.76 1.21 11.23
C THR A 25 1.38 2.31 12.09
N LEU A 26 2.55 2.00 12.64
CA LEU A 26 3.51 2.98 13.15
C LEU A 26 4.61 3.15 12.10
N LEU A 27 4.85 4.38 11.70
CA LEU A 27 5.79 4.70 10.63
C LEU A 27 7.14 5.12 11.18
N THR A 28 8.22 4.70 10.52
CA THR A 28 9.52 5.37 10.58
C THR A 28 9.91 5.84 9.18
N GLU A 29 10.07 7.15 9.01
CA GLU A 29 10.57 7.75 7.76
C GLU A 29 12.10 7.73 7.74
N TYR A 30 12.70 7.15 6.69
CA TYR A 30 14.14 7.24 6.45
C TYR A 30 14.38 8.07 5.19
N LYS A 31 15.06 9.21 5.34
CA LYS A 31 15.60 9.95 4.19
C LYS A 31 17.00 9.43 3.90
N THR A 32 17.16 8.68 2.82
CA THR A 32 18.48 8.28 2.33
C THR A 32 19.12 9.47 1.62
N GLY A 33 20.01 10.20 2.30
CA GLY A 33 20.74 11.36 1.77
C GLY A 33 21.70 11.94 2.81
N PRO A 34 22.58 12.89 2.43
CA PRO A 34 23.60 13.46 3.33
C PRO A 34 23.04 14.18 4.56
N ASN A 35 21.72 14.43 4.60
CA ASN A 35 20.99 14.98 5.74
C ASN A 35 19.89 14.01 6.20
N SER A 36 20.25 12.77 6.53
CA SER A 36 19.36 11.81 7.21
C SER A 36 19.05 12.32 8.63
N GLY A 37 18.13 13.29 8.70
CA GLY A 37 17.67 13.93 9.93
C GLY A 37 16.67 13.08 10.73
N GLU A 38 16.25 13.64 11.86
CA GLU A 38 15.46 13.03 12.95
C GLU A 38 14.29 12.13 12.52
N PHE A 39 14.11 11.05 13.28
CA PHE A 39 13.00 10.12 13.14
C PHE A 39 11.73 10.68 13.77
N GLU A 40 10.63 10.69 13.02
CA GLU A 40 9.31 11.00 13.56
C GLU A 40 8.40 9.77 13.50
N TRP A 41 7.77 9.45 14.64
CA TRP A 41 6.77 8.40 14.73
C TRP A 41 5.39 8.97 14.39
N ILE A 42 4.91 8.65 13.19
CA ILE A 42 3.60 9.11 12.70
C ILE A 42 2.65 7.91 12.63
N LYS A 43 1.44 8.06 13.18
CA LYS A 43 0.37 7.07 13.04
C LYS A 43 -0.21 7.17 11.64
N ARG A 44 -0.30 6.03 10.94
CA ARG A 44 -0.91 5.95 9.62
C ARG A 44 -1.80 4.73 9.49
N THR A 45 -2.82 4.87 8.65
CA THR A 45 -3.60 3.73 8.16
C THR A 45 -3.29 3.51 6.69
N LEU A 46 -3.05 2.26 6.32
CA LEU A 46 -2.75 1.86 4.95
C LEU A 46 -3.83 0.89 4.47
N LYS A 47 -4.50 1.22 3.38
CA LYS A 47 -5.55 0.39 2.78
C LYS A 47 -5.16 0.01 1.37
N ILE A 48 -5.03 -1.29 1.12
CA ILE A 48 -4.69 -1.86 -0.18
C ILE A 48 -5.95 -2.51 -0.74
N SER A 49 -6.34 -2.13 -1.96
CA SER A 49 -7.38 -2.78 -2.75
C SER A 49 -6.75 -3.42 -3.99
N ALA A 50 -7.59 -3.94 -4.90
CA ALA A 50 -7.11 -4.50 -6.16
C ALA A 50 -6.32 -3.46 -7.00
N ASP A 51 -6.81 -2.21 -7.02
CA ASP A 51 -6.32 -1.20 -7.96
C ASP A 51 -5.64 -0.02 -7.29
N THR A 52 -5.74 0.10 -5.96
CA THR A 52 -5.24 1.29 -5.26
C THR A 52 -4.62 1.00 -3.90
N ILE A 53 -3.67 1.84 -3.52
CA ILE A 53 -3.15 1.95 -2.16
C ILE A 53 -3.50 3.33 -1.63
N TRP A 54 -4.12 3.36 -0.45
CA TRP A 54 -4.42 4.58 0.29
C TRP A 54 -3.53 4.66 1.51
N ILE A 55 -2.93 5.82 1.73
CA ILE A 55 -2.22 6.15 2.96
C ILE A 55 -2.96 7.31 3.61
N THR A 56 -3.38 7.14 4.85
CA THR A 56 -3.94 8.22 5.67
C THR A 56 -2.97 8.49 6.82
N SER A 57 -2.43 9.70 6.86
CA SER A 57 -1.55 10.17 7.92
C SER A 57 -2.33 11.00 8.92
N PHE A 58 -2.21 10.68 10.20
CA PHE A 58 -2.88 11.42 11.28
C PHE A 58 -1.86 12.30 11.99
N GLY A 59 -1.74 13.56 11.56
CA GLY A 59 -0.98 14.60 12.24
C GLY A 59 -1.73 15.15 13.45
N LYS A 60 -1.07 16.02 14.23
CA LYS A 60 -1.72 16.72 15.36
C LYS A 60 -2.75 17.75 14.89
N GLU A 61 -2.51 18.38 13.74
CA GLU A 61 -3.30 19.51 13.24
C GLU A 61 -4.02 19.19 11.92
N GLU A 62 -3.53 18.20 11.15
CA GLU A 62 -4.06 17.86 9.84
C GLU A 62 -4.11 16.34 9.58
N ILE A 63 -5.01 15.95 8.69
CA ILE A 63 -5.09 14.59 8.14
C ILE A 63 -4.69 14.68 6.67
N ASP A 64 -3.59 14.03 6.30
CA ASP A 64 -3.15 13.90 4.91
C ASP A 64 -3.62 12.56 4.34
N VAL A 65 -4.15 12.57 3.11
CA VAL A 65 -4.66 11.38 2.42
C VAL A 65 -4.04 11.28 1.04
N GLN A 66 -3.24 10.25 0.85
CA GLN A 66 -2.60 9.93 -0.43
C GLN A 66 -3.26 8.72 -1.06
N ARG A 67 -3.46 8.77 -2.38
CA ARG A 67 -4.03 7.69 -3.17
C ARG A 67 -3.10 7.35 -4.32
N TRP A 68 -2.70 6.10 -4.37
CA TRP A 68 -1.79 5.55 -5.36
C TRP A 68 -2.54 4.54 -6.23
N ILE A 69 -2.43 4.65 -7.55
CA ILE A 69 -2.93 3.63 -8.48
C ILE A 69 -1.90 2.50 -8.58
N ILE A 70 -2.36 1.25 -8.60
CA ILE A 70 -1.51 0.06 -8.80
C ILE A 70 -1.46 -0.21 -10.30
N ASN A 71 -0.26 -0.10 -10.87
CA ASN A 71 0.00 -0.35 -12.29
C ASN A 71 0.42 -1.79 -12.55
N ALA A 72 1.17 -2.38 -11.62
CA ALA A 72 1.59 -3.77 -11.70
C ALA A 72 1.74 -4.38 -10.30
N LYS A 73 1.54 -5.70 -10.22
CA LYS A 73 1.71 -6.49 -8.99
C LYS A 73 2.58 -7.71 -9.29
N GLU A 74 3.57 -7.93 -8.44
CA GLU A 74 4.42 -9.12 -8.47
C GLU A 74 4.18 -9.94 -7.20
N GLU A 75 3.77 -11.19 -7.38
CA GLU A 75 3.60 -12.15 -6.29
C GLU A 75 4.88 -12.97 -6.10
N GLY A 76 5.30 -13.14 -4.85
CA GLY A 76 6.51 -13.86 -4.48
C GLY A 76 6.69 -13.92 -2.97
N LEU A 77 7.92 -14.19 -2.52
CA LEU A 77 8.29 -14.10 -1.09
C LEU A 77 8.00 -12.71 -0.52
N ILE A 78 8.22 -11.67 -1.33
CA ILE A 78 7.87 -10.29 -1.05
C ILE A 78 6.86 -9.86 -2.12
N GLU A 79 5.65 -9.54 -1.69
CA GLU A 79 4.59 -9.07 -2.58
C GLU A 79 4.84 -7.60 -2.90
N THR A 80 5.04 -7.27 -4.18
CA THR A 80 5.47 -5.93 -4.62
C THR A 80 4.41 -5.28 -5.51
N TYR A 81 4.09 -4.03 -5.22
CA TYR A 81 3.17 -3.19 -5.98
C TYR A 81 3.92 -2.04 -6.60
N HIS A 82 3.82 -1.92 -7.92
CA HIS A 82 4.29 -0.77 -8.69
C HIS A 82 3.15 0.22 -8.81
N THR A 83 3.34 1.42 -8.30
CA THR A 83 2.27 2.39 -8.15
C THR A 83 2.63 3.77 -8.70
N GLN A 84 1.62 4.61 -8.86
CA GLN A 84 1.76 6.01 -9.24
C GLN A 84 0.78 6.86 -8.41
N LEU A 85 1.22 8.04 -7.96
CA LEU A 85 0.35 8.95 -7.20
C LEU A 85 -0.75 9.51 -8.12
N ILE A 86 -2.01 9.42 -7.68
CA ILE A 86 -3.18 9.90 -8.46
C ILE A 86 -3.33 11.43 -8.36
N ASN A 87 -2.95 12.02 -7.22
CA ASN A 87 -3.11 13.46 -6.94
C ASN A 87 -1.74 14.19 -6.82
N GLY A 88 -0.72 13.78 -7.59
CA GLY A 88 0.54 14.52 -7.62
C GLY A 88 0.36 15.88 -8.29
N GLU A 89 1.21 16.86 -7.95
CA GLU A 89 1.31 18.09 -8.74
C GLU A 89 1.50 17.71 -10.23
N GLU A 90 0.74 18.38 -11.11
CA GLU A 90 0.28 17.89 -12.43
C GLU A 90 1.38 17.43 -13.42
N ASP A 91 2.67 17.66 -13.14
CA ASP A 91 3.73 17.57 -14.15
C ASP A 91 4.72 16.41 -13.96
N THR A 92 4.61 15.57 -12.93
CA THR A 92 5.47 14.39 -12.83
C THR A 92 4.73 13.18 -12.25
N PRO A 93 4.55 12.09 -13.01
CA PRO A 93 4.12 10.83 -12.42
C PRO A 93 5.18 10.44 -11.40
N LEU A 94 4.82 10.43 -10.12
CA LEU A 94 5.68 9.95 -9.05
C LEU A 94 5.47 8.44 -8.93
N PRO A 95 6.32 7.58 -9.52
CA PRO A 95 6.25 6.16 -9.29
C PRO A 95 6.66 5.85 -7.85
N ALA A 96 6.06 4.82 -7.28
CA ALA A 96 6.51 4.27 -6.02
C ALA A 96 6.39 2.74 -6.02
N LEU A 97 7.19 2.13 -5.16
CA LEU A 97 7.15 0.69 -4.89
C LEU A 97 6.67 0.47 -3.47
N PHE A 98 5.60 -0.30 -3.33
CA PHE A 98 5.14 -0.81 -2.04
C PHE A 98 5.45 -2.29 -1.93
N ARG A 99 6.15 -2.70 -0.87
CA ARG A 99 6.55 -4.09 -0.64
C ARG A 99 5.95 -4.60 0.67
N LEU A 100 5.24 -5.71 0.61
CA LEU A 100 4.66 -6.38 1.77
C LEU A 100 5.59 -7.50 2.22
N ILE A 101 6.17 -7.33 3.40
CA ILE A 101 7.09 -8.28 4.01
C ILE A 101 6.33 -9.05 5.09
N LYS A 102 6.26 -10.37 4.91
CA LYS A 102 5.54 -11.27 5.81
C LYS A 102 6.50 -11.94 6.78
N ASN A 103 6.05 -12.19 8.00
CA ASN A 103 6.77 -12.99 8.99
C ASN A 103 6.59 -14.50 8.72
N ASP A 104 7.25 -15.34 9.53
CA ASP A 104 7.20 -16.81 9.42
C ASP A 104 5.78 -17.39 9.57
N ALA A 105 4.86 -16.64 10.19
CA ALA A 105 3.44 -17.00 10.30
C ALA A 105 2.60 -16.55 9.09
N GLY A 106 3.24 -15.99 8.05
CA GLY A 106 2.59 -15.50 6.83
C GLY A 106 1.82 -14.19 7.00
N LYS A 107 1.93 -13.50 8.15
CA LYS A 107 1.29 -12.21 8.40
C LYS A 107 2.21 -11.06 7.97
N VAL A 108 1.64 -9.99 7.42
CA VAL A 108 2.41 -8.81 6.94
C VAL A 108 2.97 -8.04 8.13
N ASP A 109 4.26 -8.14 8.40
CA ASP A 109 4.90 -7.51 9.55
C ASP A 109 5.33 -6.06 9.24
N VAL A 110 5.78 -5.86 8.00
CA VAL A 110 6.30 -4.58 7.54
C VAL A 110 5.84 -4.30 6.12
N ILE A 111 5.48 -3.05 5.85
CA ILE A 111 5.31 -2.54 4.49
C ILE A 111 6.42 -1.53 4.24
N SER A 112 7.19 -1.70 3.17
CA SER A 112 8.13 -0.66 2.73
C SER A 112 7.55 0.12 1.56
N TRP A 113 7.77 1.43 1.57
CA TRP A 113 7.39 2.34 0.50
C TRP A 113 8.65 3.05 0.03
N SER A 114 8.99 2.89 -1.24
CA SER A 114 10.15 3.55 -1.82
C SER A 114 9.77 4.34 -3.06
N ILE A 115 10.31 5.56 -3.18
CA ILE A 115 10.29 6.34 -4.42
C ILE A 115 11.65 6.11 -5.07
N PRO A 116 11.70 5.53 -6.29
CA PRO A 116 12.96 5.27 -6.98
C PRO A 116 13.68 6.59 -7.27
N GLU A 117 15.00 6.51 -7.39
CA GLU A 117 15.82 7.67 -7.74
C GLU A 117 15.47 8.14 -9.15
N LEU A 118 14.90 9.34 -9.24
CA LEU A 118 14.57 10.02 -10.49
C LEU A 118 15.41 11.28 -10.60
N PRO A 119 15.78 11.75 -11.82
CA PRO A 119 16.52 12.99 -11.97
C PRO A 119 15.82 14.16 -11.27
N GLY A 120 16.48 14.76 -10.27
CA GLY A 120 15.94 15.88 -9.48
C GLY A 120 15.14 15.49 -8.24
N LEU A 121 14.97 14.19 -7.93
CA LEU A 121 14.27 13.69 -6.75
C LEU A 121 15.21 12.88 -5.85
N ILE A 122 15.11 13.11 -4.54
CA ILE A 122 15.84 12.35 -3.53
C ILE A 122 15.15 11.00 -3.34
N SER A 123 15.90 9.90 -3.43
CA SER A 123 15.42 8.57 -3.04
C SER A 123 14.88 8.62 -1.61
N LYS A 124 13.65 8.14 -1.43
CA LYS A 124 12.99 8.08 -0.13
C LYS A 124 12.55 6.65 0.13
N GLU A 125 12.84 6.12 1.32
CA GLU A 125 12.32 4.83 1.75
C GLU A 125 11.66 4.96 3.13
N ILE A 126 10.45 4.44 3.25
CA ILE A 126 9.66 4.54 4.47
C ILE A 126 9.20 3.14 4.87
N TRP A 127 9.34 2.84 6.16
CA TRP A 127 8.98 1.55 6.72
C TRP A 127 7.74 1.73 7.62
N PHE A 128 6.69 0.97 7.32
CA PHE A 128 5.44 0.93 8.08
C PHE A 128 5.43 -0.37 8.89
N TYR A 129 5.53 -0.27 10.21
CA TYR A 129 5.42 -1.42 11.10
C TYR A 129 3.94 -1.67 11.44
N ILE A 130 3.47 -2.88 11.21
CA ILE A 130 2.06 -3.22 11.37
C ILE A 130 1.73 -3.43 12.86
N ASP A 131 0.75 -2.68 13.36
CA ASP A 131 0.23 -2.79 14.73
C ASP A 131 -0.98 -3.74 14.76
N TYR A 132 -0.76 -4.95 15.26
CA TYR A 132 -1.79 -5.97 15.46
C TYR A 132 -2.46 -5.78 16.83
N LYS A 133 -3.31 -4.76 16.96
CA LYS A 133 -4.18 -4.62 18.14
C LYS A 133 -5.32 -5.63 18.15
#